data_AF-A0A8J8TQC7-F1
#
_entry.id   AF-A0A8J8TQC7-F1
#
_cell.length_a   1.000
_cell.length_b   1.000
_cell.length_c   1.000
_cell.angle_alpha   90.00
_cell.angle_beta   90.00
_cell.angle_gamma   90.00
#
_symmetry.space_group_name_H-M   'P 1'
#
loop_
_entity.id
_entity.type
_entity.pdbx_description
1 polymer ?
#
loop_
_entity_poly.entity_id
_entity_poly.type
_entity_poly.pdbx_seq_one_letter_code
_entity_poly.pdbx_strand_id
1 'polypeptide(L)'
;MIGGGVFGVVLHTLGEITVVSYLVGTRAEPLAWILLLVIGILGAITYYLTIRRFVLLEFLAAEPRTGAALGLAFGILLWFAAIIIVPVWIVFYGITSTIPYVHIPSLVGLVVYGMIVGGLTPLIAKHIDSEKKKVSG
;
A
#
# COMPACT_ATOMS: atom_id res chain seq x y z
N MET A 1 7.18 5.37 -4.27
CA MET A 1 6.64 6.74 -4.40
C MET A 1 5.41 6.79 -5.31
N ILE A 2 5.45 6.22 -6.54
CA ILE A 2 4.31 6.26 -7.48
C ILE A 2 3.03 5.63 -6.91
N GLY A 3 3.10 4.43 -6.30
CA GLY A 3 1.92 3.76 -5.74
C GLY A 3 1.24 4.52 -4.60
N GLY A 4 2.02 5.12 -3.68
CA GLY A 4 1.49 5.94 -2.59
C GLY A 4 0.86 7.24 -3.08
N GLY A 5 1.42 7.85 -4.14
CA GLY A 5 0.83 9.01 -4.82
C GLY A 5 -0.52 8.67 -5.45
N VAL A 6 -0.63 7.56 -6.17
CA VAL A 6 -1.90 7.13 -6.79
C VAL A 6 -2.97 6.85 -5.74
N PHE A 7 -2.61 6.17 -4.64
CA PHE A 7 -3.54 5.92 -3.53
C PHE A 7 -4.04 7.22 -2.88
N GLY A 8 -3.14 8.18 -2.65
CA GLY A 8 -3.52 9.49 -2.13
C GLY A 8 -4.38 10.31 -3.10
N VAL A 9 -4.11 10.24 -4.41
CA VAL A 9 -4.94 10.92 -5.43
C VAL A 9 -6.36 10.33 -5.48
N VAL A 10 -6.51 9.01 -5.40
CA VAL A 10 -7.82 8.35 -5.34
C VAL A 10 -8.60 8.81 -4.11
N LEU A 11 -7.96 8.87 -2.94
CA LEU A 11 -8.59 9.36 -1.71
C LEU A 11 -8.95 10.85 -1.78
N HIS A 12 -8.10 11.66 -2.41
CA HIS A 12 -8.38 13.08 -2.65
C HIS A 12 -9.61 13.29 -3.55
N THR A 13 -9.71 12.53 -4.65
CA THR A 13 -10.86 12.63 -5.57
C THR A 13 -12.18 12.21 -4.94
N LEU A 14 -12.14 11.42 -3.86
CA LEU A 14 -13.32 10.95 -3.15
C LEU A 14 -13.71 11.84 -1.96
N GLY A 15 -12.96 12.91 -1.67
CA GLY A 15 -13.25 13.83 -0.55
C GLY A 15 -12.91 13.28 0.84
N GLU A 16 -12.24 12.12 0.91
CA GLU A 16 -11.99 11.36 2.15
C GLU A 16 -10.67 11.76 2.85
N ILE A 17 -9.86 12.66 2.26
CA ILE A 17 -8.61 13.14 2.89
C ILE A 17 -8.87 13.89 4.20
N THR A 18 -10.05 14.50 4.34
CA THR A 18 -10.48 15.16 5.58
C THR A 18 -10.64 14.15 6.73
N VAL A 19 -11.04 12.90 6.46
CA VAL A 19 -11.22 11.86 7.48
C VAL A 19 -9.87 11.39 8.05
N VAL A 20 -8.85 11.26 7.19
CA VAL A 20 -7.48 10.91 7.63
C VAL A 20 -6.85 12.01 8.48
N SER A 21 -7.13 13.28 8.20
CA SER A 21 -6.65 14.41 8.99
C SER A 21 -7.37 14.51 10.35
N TYR A 22 -8.67 14.18 10.42
CA TYR A 22 -9.37 14.02 11.71
C TYR A 22 -8.82 12.88 12.57
N LEU A 23 -8.40 11.77 11.96
CA LEU A 23 -7.84 10.60 12.65
C LEU A 23 -6.50 10.86 13.35
N VAL A 24 -5.73 11.84 12.88
CA VAL A 24 -4.41 12.21 13.45
C VAL A 24 -4.54 13.39 14.43
N GLY A 25 -5.76 13.85 14.71
CA GLY A 25 -6.01 14.97 15.62
C GLY A 25 -5.46 16.31 15.12
N THR A 26 -5.06 16.40 13.86
CA THR A 26 -4.45 17.60 13.27
C THR A 26 -5.24 18.00 12.04
N ARG A 27 -5.81 19.22 12.05
CA ARG A 27 -6.52 19.82 10.88
C ARG A 27 -5.58 20.12 9.69
N ALA A 28 -4.38 19.56 9.67
CA ALA A 28 -3.35 19.82 8.69
C ALA A 28 -3.38 18.74 7.59
N GLU A 29 -4.03 19.07 6.48
CA GLU A 29 -4.06 18.30 5.24
C GLU A 29 -2.67 17.78 4.77
N PRO A 30 -1.56 18.54 4.88
CA PRO A 30 -0.23 18.04 4.49
C PRO A 30 0.25 16.84 5.32
N LEU A 31 -0.20 16.75 6.58
CA LEU A 31 0.23 15.70 7.51
C LEU A 31 -0.43 14.36 7.17
N ALA A 32 -1.68 14.39 6.68
CA ALA A 32 -2.38 13.22 6.17
C ALA A 32 -1.66 12.63 4.94
N TRP A 33 -1.17 13.50 4.03
CA TRP A 33 -0.39 13.07 2.87
C TRP A 33 0.94 12.43 3.25
N ILE A 34 1.68 13.03 4.21
CA ILE A 34 2.94 12.45 4.71
C ILE A 34 2.68 11.07 5.33
N LEU A 35 1.64 10.93 6.15
CA LEU A 35 1.28 9.66 6.76
C LEU A 35 0.90 8.60 5.72
N LEU A 36 0.11 8.98 4.71
CA LEU A 36 -0.22 8.14 3.56
C LEU A 36 1.02 7.67 2.81
N LEU A 37 2.00 8.54 2.61
CA LEU A 37 3.27 8.19 1.98
C LEU A 37 4.10 7.24 2.85
N VAL A 38 4.18 7.49 4.16
CA VAL A 38 4.90 6.63 5.11
C VAL A 38 4.28 5.23 5.14
N ILE A 39 2.96 5.13 5.27
CA ILE A 39 2.23 3.86 5.23
C ILE A 39 2.41 3.18 3.86
N GLY A 40 2.37 3.94 2.77
CA GLY A 40 2.64 3.44 1.43
C GLY A 40 4.08 2.95 1.22
N ILE A 41 5.06 3.48 1.93
CA ILE A 41 6.44 2.97 1.93
C ILE A 41 6.51 1.69 2.76
N LEU A 42 5.95 1.70 3.97
CA LEU A 42 5.92 0.54 4.86
C LEU A 42 5.20 -0.65 4.22
N GLY A 43 4.08 -0.41 3.54
CA GLY A 43 3.35 -1.43 2.79
C GLY A 43 4.19 -2.07 1.68
N ALA A 44 4.96 -1.27 0.94
CA ALA A 44 5.80 -1.76 -0.14
C ALA A 44 7.00 -2.55 0.40
N ILE A 45 7.60 -2.09 1.50
CA ILE A 45 8.65 -2.84 2.20
C ILE A 45 8.10 -4.17 2.71
N THR A 46 6.92 -4.16 3.34
CA THR A 46 6.28 -5.36 3.85
C THR A 46 6.03 -6.36 2.73
N TYR A 47 5.45 -5.91 1.61
CA TYR A 47 5.24 -6.74 0.42
C TYR A 47 6.55 -7.38 -0.07
N TYR A 48 7.60 -6.59 -0.23
CA TYR A 48 8.91 -7.06 -0.69
C TYR A 48 9.51 -8.10 0.27
N LEU A 49 9.48 -7.84 1.58
CA LEU A 49 9.98 -8.77 2.60
C LEU A 49 9.16 -10.06 2.64
N THR A 50 7.84 -9.98 2.50
CA THR A 50 6.96 -11.16 2.44
C THR A 50 7.31 -12.04 1.24
N ILE A 51 7.48 -11.46 0.05
CA ILE A 51 7.83 -12.23 -1.15
C ILE A 51 9.18 -12.92 -1.00
N ARG A 52 10.20 -12.20 -0.53
CA ARG A 52 11.55 -12.77 -0.35
C ARG A 52 11.62 -13.87 0.69
N ARG A 53 10.65 -13.94 1.60
CA ARG A 53 10.61 -14.99 2.62
C ARG A 53 10.19 -16.34 2.05
N PHE A 54 9.52 -16.38 0.89
CA PHE A 54 8.99 -17.60 0.30
C PHE A 54 9.47 -17.75 -1.15
N VAL A 55 10.31 -18.76 -1.40
CA VAL A 55 10.88 -19.06 -2.73
C VAL A 55 9.82 -19.16 -3.83
N LEU A 56 8.65 -19.73 -3.51
CA LEU A 56 7.53 -19.84 -4.45
C LEU A 56 6.96 -18.47 -4.84
N LEU A 57 6.82 -17.56 -3.86
CA LEU A 57 6.31 -16.20 -4.11
C LEU A 57 7.34 -15.37 -4.88
N GLU A 58 8.63 -15.55 -4.60
CA GLU A 58 9.71 -14.90 -5.34
C GLU A 58 9.69 -15.30 -6.82
N PHE A 59 9.53 -16.60 -7.10
CA PHE A 59 9.39 -17.10 -8.47
C PHE A 59 8.15 -16.53 -9.17
N LEU A 60 6.99 -16.55 -8.49
CA LEU A 60 5.75 -15.97 -9.02
C LEU A 60 5.84 -14.45 -9.20
N ALA A 61 6.55 -13.74 -8.34
CA ALA A 61 6.69 -12.28 -8.42
C ALA A 61 7.69 -11.82 -9.49
N ALA A 62 8.49 -12.72 -10.07
CA ALA A 62 9.47 -12.38 -11.12
C ALA A 62 8.82 -11.95 -12.44
N GLU A 63 7.60 -12.42 -12.72
CA GLU A 63 6.82 -12.06 -13.89
C GLU A 63 5.83 -10.93 -13.53
N PRO A 64 5.75 -9.81 -14.29
CA PRO A 64 4.93 -8.65 -13.92
C PRO A 64 3.44 -8.95 -13.72
N ARG A 65 2.89 -9.90 -14.48
CA ARG A 65 1.46 -10.27 -14.40
C ARG A 65 1.13 -10.98 -13.09
N THR A 66 1.92 -11.99 -12.72
CA THR A 66 1.76 -12.73 -11.48
C THR A 66 2.19 -11.89 -10.27
N GLY A 67 3.20 -11.03 -10.43
CA GLY A 67 3.52 -9.98 -9.46
C GLY A 67 2.35 -9.03 -9.18
N ALA A 68 1.65 -8.55 -10.22
CA ALA A 68 0.46 -7.73 -10.04
C ALA A 68 -0.70 -8.49 -9.35
N ALA A 69 -0.89 -9.77 -9.66
CA ALA A 69 -1.89 -10.62 -9.00
C ALA A 69 -1.58 -10.85 -7.51
N LEU A 70 -0.31 -11.09 -7.17
CA LEU A 70 0.16 -11.16 -5.77
C LEU A 70 -0.02 -9.81 -5.06
N GLY A 71 0.29 -8.71 -5.76
CA GLY A 71 0.04 -7.36 -5.30
C GLY A 71 -1.44 -7.09 -4.99
N LEU A 72 -2.35 -7.54 -5.86
CA LEU A 72 -3.80 -7.46 -5.64
C LEU A 72 -4.21 -8.23 -4.38
N ALA A 73 -3.77 -9.49 -4.24
CA ALA A 73 -4.07 -10.29 -3.06
C ALA A 73 -3.52 -9.63 -1.78
N PHE A 74 -2.33 -9.04 -1.85
CA PHE A 74 -1.75 -8.26 -0.76
C PHE A 74 -2.58 -7.02 -0.41
N GLY A 75 -3.08 -6.28 -1.40
CA GLY A 75 -3.99 -5.14 -1.19
C GLY A 75 -5.29 -5.54 -0.49
N ILE A 76 -5.87 -6.68 -0.86
CA ILE A 76 -7.06 -7.24 -0.19
C ILE A 76 -6.74 -7.63 1.26
N LEU A 77 -5.59 -8.28 1.50
CA LEU A 77 -5.16 -8.64 2.86
C LEU A 77 -4.94 -7.41 3.75
N LEU A 78 -4.32 -6.36 3.20
CA LEU A 78 -4.17 -5.09 3.89
C LEU A 78 -5.52 -4.46 4.22
N TRP A 79 -6.50 -4.57 3.32
CA TRP A 79 -7.85 -4.06 3.58
C TRP A 79 -8.53 -4.81 4.73
N PHE A 80 -8.45 -6.16 4.74
CA PHE A 80 -8.95 -6.95 5.87
C PHE A 80 -8.27 -6.60 7.19
N ALA A 81 -6.96 -6.36 7.17
CA ALA A 81 -6.24 -5.89 8.34
C ALA A 81 -6.73 -4.50 8.79
N ALA A 82 -6.93 -3.57 7.84
CA ALA A 82 -7.38 -2.22 8.11
C ALA A 82 -8.79 -2.16 8.73
N ILE A 83 -9.70 -3.06 8.32
CA ILE A 83 -11.06 -3.17 8.88
C ILE A 83 -11.05 -3.34 10.41
N ILE A 84 -10.01 -3.98 10.96
CA ILE A 84 -9.86 -4.23 12.39
C ILE A 84 -8.91 -3.20 13.03
N ILE A 85 -7.73 -2.99 12.44
CA ILE A 85 -6.67 -2.16 13.04
C ILE A 85 -7.09 -0.70 13.14
N VAL A 86 -7.74 -0.15 12.10
CA VAL A 86 -8.14 1.26 12.06
C VAL A 86 -9.15 1.59 13.16
N PRO A 87 -10.29 0.90 13.32
CA PRO A 87 -11.22 1.24 14.38
C PRO A 87 -10.68 0.93 15.78
N VAL A 88 -9.85 -0.11 15.95
CA VAL A 88 -9.14 -0.35 17.23
C VAL A 88 -8.21 0.82 17.58
N TRP A 89 -7.48 1.34 16.60
CA TRP A 89 -6.65 2.53 16.77
C TRP A 89 -7.51 3.75 17.15
N ILE A 90 -8.61 4.01 16.43
CA ILE A 90 -9.52 5.12 16.73
C ILE A 90 -10.09 5.03 18.17
N VAL A 91 -10.51 3.83 18.59
CA VAL A 91 -11.01 3.57 19.95
C VAL A 91 -9.91 3.81 20.99
N PHE A 92 -8.66 3.45 20.71
CA PHE A 92 -7.53 3.72 21.59
C PHE A 92 -7.30 5.22 21.84
N TYR A 93 -7.61 6.07 20.86
CA TYR A 93 -7.56 7.54 21.00
C TYR A 93 -8.83 8.15 21.61
N GLY A 94 -9.74 7.33 22.15
CA GLY A 94 -10.95 7.78 22.83
C GLY A 94 -12.06 8.26 21.88
N ILE A 95 -11.95 7.98 20.59
CA ILE A 95 -12.97 8.29 19.58
C ILE A 95 -13.85 7.05 19.39
N THR A 96 -15.16 7.23 19.40
CA THR A 96 -16.10 6.12 19.14
C THR A 96 -16.04 5.71 17.67
N SER A 97 -15.92 4.41 17.43
CA SER A 97 -15.87 3.84 16.08
C SER A 97 -16.60 2.51 16.01
N THR A 98 -17.18 2.19 14.86
CA THR A 98 -17.86 0.93 14.60
C THR A 98 -16.83 -0.13 14.22
N ILE A 99 -16.80 -1.25 14.95
CA ILE A 99 -15.98 -2.42 14.59
C ILE A 99 -16.93 -3.51 14.08
N PRO A 100 -16.76 -4.02 12.83
CA PRO A 100 -15.75 -3.67 11.83
C PRO A 100 -16.02 -2.35 11.08
N TYR A 101 -14.96 -1.61 10.74
CA TYR A 101 -15.06 -0.43 9.88
C TYR A 101 -14.93 -0.84 8.41
N VAL A 102 -16.07 -1.01 7.73
CA VAL A 102 -16.10 -1.43 6.33
C VAL A 102 -16.17 -0.20 5.42
N HIS A 103 -15.03 0.15 4.81
CA HIS A 103 -14.95 1.24 3.84
C HIS A 103 -14.57 0.70 2.46
N ILE A 104 -15.56 0.55 1.58
CA ILE A 104 -15.37 0.00 0.23
C ILE A 104 -14.39 0.83 -0.61
N PRO A 105 -14.38 2.18 -0.58
CA PRO A 105 -13.44 2.94 -1.39
C PRO A 105 -11.96 2.72 -1.01
N SER A 106 -11.66 2.41 0.25
CA SER A 106 -10.28 2.08 0.65
C SER A 106 -9.83 0.72 0.12
N LEU A 107 -10.75 -0.22 -0.10
CA LEU A 107 -10.46 -1.49 -0.79
C LEU A 107 -9.96 -1.22 -2.20
N VAL A 108 -10.67 -0.38 -2.95
CA VAL A 108 -10.29 -0.04 -4.34
C VAL A 108 -8.90 0.57 -4.35
N GLY A 109 -8.64 1.54 -3.47
CA GLY A 109 -7.32 2.16 -3.37
C GLY A 109 -6.21 1.17 -3.02
N LEU A 110 -6.44 0.27 -2.05
CA LEU A 110 -5.44 -0.72 -1.62
C LEU A 110 -5.18 -1.78 -2.69
N VAL A 111 -6.22 -2.18 -3.44
CA VAL A 111 -6.10 -3.09 -4.59
C VAL A 111 -5.27 -2.44 -5.70
N VAL A 112 -5.58 -1.18 -6.06
CA VAL A 112 -4.81 -0.43 -7.07
C VAL A 112 -3.36 -0.26 -6.63
N TYR A 113 -3.15 0.16 -5.38
CA TYR A 113 -1.82 0.27 -4.79
C TYR A 113 -1.05 -1.06 -4.86
N GLY A 114 -1.70 -2.15 -4.45
CA GLY A 114 -1.13 -3.48 -4.45
C GLY A 114 -0.71 -3.93 -5.85
N MET A 115 -1.58 -3.78 -6.84
CA MET A 115 -1.26 -4.10 -8.24
C MET A 115 -0.07 -3.29 -8.76
N ILE A 116 -0.01 -2.00 -8.46
CA ILE A 116 1.10 -1.13 -8.87
C ILE A 116 2.41 -1.60 -8.24
N VAL A 117 2.43 -1.82 -6.93
CA VAL A 117 3.63 -2.28 -6.22
C VAL A 117 4.07 -3.65 -6.76
N GLY A 118 3.12 -4.58 -6.88
CA GLY A 118 3.39 -5.94 -7.34
C GLY A 118 3.87 -6.04 -8.79
N GLY A 119 3.30 -5.24 -9.69
CA GLY A 119 3.70 -5.20 -11.09
C GLY A 119 5.00 -4.43 -11.34
N LEU A 120 5.27 -3.35 -10.59
CA LEU A 120 6.49 -2.55 -10.77
C LEU A 120 7.73 -3.19 -10.16
N THR A 121 7.60 -3.96 -9.09
CA THR A 121 8.74 -4.61 -8.41
C THR A 121 9.63 -5.43 -9.36
N PRO A 122 9.11 -6.36 -10.18
CA PRO A 122 9.94 -7.12 -11.13
C PRO A 122 10.52 -6.28 -12.26
N LEU A 123 9.81 -5.23 -12.70
CA LEU A 123 10.32 -4.32 -13.75
C LEU A 123 11.53 -3.52 -13.26
N ILE A 124 11.47 -3.02 -12.03
CA ILE A 124 12.57 -2.29 -11.40
C ILE A 124 13.77 -3.22 -11.17
N ALA A 125 13.53 -4.45 -10.70
CA ALA A 125 14.59 -5.44 -10.50
C ALA A 125 15.32 -5.76 -11.82
N LYS A 126 14.58 -6.03 -12.90
CA LYS A 126 15.17 -6.28 -14.24
C LYS A 126 16.01 -5.11 -14.74
N HIS A 127 15.58 -3.87 -14.50
CA HIS A 127 16.33 -2.68 -14.91
C HIS A 127 17.65 -2.52 -14.14
N ILE A 128 17.64 -2.72 -12.81
CA ILE A 128 18.85 -2.65 -11.98
C ILE A 128 19.86 -3.72 -12.38
N ASP A 129 19.41 -4.95 -12.65
CA ASP A 129 20.28 -6.04 -13.07
C ASP A 129 20.89 -5.80 -14.46
N SER A 130 20.14 -5.16 -15.37
CA SER A 130 20.66 -4.75 -16.68
C SER A 130 21.77 -3.71 -16.56
N GLU A 131 21.62 -2.72 -15.68
CA GLU A 131 22.63 -1.68 -15.47
C GLU A 131 23.89 -2.26 -14.81
N LYS A 132 23.75 -3.16 -13.83
CA LYS A 132 24.92 -3.86 -13.24
C LYS A 132 25.73 -4.61 -14.28
N LYS A 133 25.08 -5.31 -15.22
CA LYS A 133 25.76 -6.06 -16.28
C LYS A 133 26.56 -5.16 -17.23
N LYS A 134 26.08 -3.95 -17.53
CA LYS A 134 26.79 -2.98 -18.38
C LYS A 134 28.04 -2.40 -17.73
N VAL A 135 28.07 -2.29 -16.40
CA VAL A 135 29.21 -1.72 -15.66
C VAL A 135 30.32 -2.76 -15.44
N SER A 136 30.00 -4.06 -15.54
CA SER A 136 30.92 -5.17 -15.29
C SER A 136 31.54 -5.81 -16.54
N GLY A 137 31.18 -5.36 -17.76
CA GLY A 137 31.66 -5.91 -19.03
C GLY A 137 32.37 -4.85 -19.86
#